data_AF-A0A3N5RL49-F1
#
_entry.id   AF-A0A3N5RL49-F1
#
_cell.length_a   1.000
_cell.length_b   1.000
_cell.length_c   1.000
_cell.angle_alpha   90.00
_cell.angle_beta   90.00
_cell.angle_gamma   90.00
#
_symmetry.space_group_name_H-M   'P 1'
#
loop_
_entity.id
_entity.type
_entity.pdbx_description
1 polymer ?
#
loop_
_entity_poly.entity_id
_entity_poly.type
_entity_poly.pdbx_seq_one_letter_code
_entity_poly.pdbx_strand_id
1 'polypeptide(L)'
;VWSERVYGIPPEQVVGSTARTRFELRAAGPVLVKTTENLFVDDKAGKPVGIHQFIGRRPIACFGNSDGDHAMLQYTTINNPRRSLGLIVHHTDANREYAYDANPKSSGKLVEALKEAPQRGWTVIDMKADWNQVFRD
;
A
#
# COMPACT_ATOMS: atom_id res chain seq x y z
N VAL A 1 -9.12 -15.87 0.45
CA VAL A 1 -8.21 -15.05 -0.43
C VAL A 1 -6.83 -15.04 0.22
N TRP A 2 -5.70 -14.83 -0.49
CA TRP A 2 -4.36 -14.98 0.12
C TRP A 2 -4.14 -14.10 1.36
N SER A 3 -4.58 -12.84 1.30
CA SER A 3 -4.48 -11.85 2.40
C SER A 3 -5.08 -12.34 3.72
N GLU A 4 -6.27 -12.93 3.69
CA GLU A 4 -6.97 -13.39 4.89
C GLU A 4 -6.22 -14.52 5.60
N ARG A 5 -5.69 -15.48 4.84
CA ARG A 5 -4.94 -16.60 5.39
C ARG A 5 -3.59 -16.18 5.98
N VAL A 6 -2.92 -15.19 5.38
CA VAL A 6 -1.54 -14.82 5.75
C VAL A 6 -1.50 -13.65 6.74
N TYR A 7 -2.38 -12.66 6.59
CA TYR A 7 -2.41 -11.43 7.38
C TYR A 7 -3.62 -11.32 8.30
N GLY A 8 -4.62 -12.21 8.19
CA GLY A 8 -5.88 -12.07 8.91
C GLY A 8 -6.76 -10.91 8.41
N ILE A 9 -6.46 -10.37 7.22
CA ILE A 9 -7.21 -9.26 6.62
C ILE A 9 -8.24 -9.83 5.63
N PRO A 10 -9.55 -9.68 5.89
CA PRO A 10 -10.59 -10.27 5.07
C PRO A 10 -10.69 -9.55 3.70
N PRO A 11 -11.31 -10.18 2.68
CA PRO A 11 -11.30 -9.68 1.31
C PRO A 11 -11.88 -8.27 1.14
N GLU A 12 -12.90 -7.91 1.91
CA GLU A 12 -13.56 -6.61 1.90
C GLU A 12 -12.70 -5.48 2.49
N GLN A 13 -11.57 -5.81 3.13
CA GLN A 13 -10.57 -4.85 3.62
C GLN A 13 -9.33 -4.79 2.72
N VAL A 14 -9.37 -5.43 1.55
CA VAL A 14 -8.28 -5.41 0.56
C VAL A 14 -8.64 -4.47 -0.59
N VAL A 15 -7.88 -3.39 -0.70
CA VAL A 15 -7.92 -2.47 -1.86
C VAL A 15 -6.71 -2.76 -2.74
N GLY A 16 -6.90 -2.74 -4.05
CA GLY A 16 -5.85 -2.98 -5.03
C GLY A 16 -6.32 -2.62 -6.44
N SER A 17 -5.44 -2.78 -7.43
CA SER A 17 -5.80 -2.55 -8.82
C SER A 17 -6.94 -3.49 -9.25
N THR A 18 -7.98 -2.93 -9.86
CA THR A 18 -9.17 -3.69 -10.27
C THR A 18 -9.53 -3.40 -11.72
N ALA A 19 -10.30 -4.29 -12.32
CA ALA A 19 -10.94 -4.07 -13.61
C ALA A 19 -12.41 -4.47 -13.50
N ARG A 20 -13.23 -3.99 -14.42
CA ARG A 20 -14.68 -4.24 -14.40
C ARG A 20 -14.96 -5.73 -14.44
N THR A 21 -15.93 -6.16 -13.63
CA THR A 21 -16.49 -7.51 -13.70
C THR A 21 -17.81 -7.52 -14.45
N ARG A 22 -18.05 -8.57 -15.22
CA ARG A 22 -19.34 -8.83 -15.88
C ARG A 22 -20.03 -10.03 -15.23
N PHE A 23 -21.32 -9.88 -14.95
CA PHE A 23 -22.16 -11.00 -14.54
C PHE A 23 -22.52 -11.87 -15.76
N GLU A 24 -22.42 -13.18 -15.59
CA GLU A 24 -22.84 -14.16 -16.58
C GLU A 24 -23.62 -15.28 -15.90
N LEU A 25 -24.75 -15.67 -16.50
CA LEU A 25 -25.44 -16.90 -16.14
C LEU A 25 -24.97 -18.02 -17.06
N ARG A 26 -24.30 -19.04 -16.51
CA ARG A 26 -23.80 -20.21 -17.24
C ARG A 26 -24.59 -21.46 -16.83
N ALA A 27 -24.45 -22.55 -17.59
CA ALA A 27 -25.11 -23.82 -17.25
C ALA A 27 -24.75 -24.33 -15.84
N ALA A 28 -23.53 -24.06 -15.37
CA ALA A 28 -23.07 -24.41 -14.03
C ALA A 28 -23.50 -23.41 -12.93
N GLY A 29 -24.17 -22.30 -13.29
CA GLY A 29 -24.63 -21.27 -12.35
C GLY A 29 -24.13 -19.84 -12.68
N PRO A 30 -24.50 -18.86 -11.83
CA PRO A 30 -24.07 -17.47 -11.97
C PRO A 30 -22.58 -17.29 -11.65
N VAL A 31 -21.88 -16.49 -12.45
CA VAL A 31 -20.46 -16.17 -12.24
C VAL A 31 -20.18 -14.69 -12.49
N LEU A 32 -19.09 -14.19 -11.91
CA LEU A 32 -18.50 -12.90 -12.25
C LEU A 32 -17.20 -13.14 -13.04
N VAL A 33 -17.10 -12.54 -14.22
CA VAL A 33 -15.94 -12.65 -15.11
C VAL A 33 -15.19 -11.34 -15.11
N LYS A 34 -13.90 -11.39 -14.78
CA LYS A 34 -13.01 -10.23 -14.90
C LYS A 34 -12.83 -9.86 -16.37
N THR A 35 -12.94 -8.58 -16.68
CA THR A 35 -12.68 -8.04 -18.01
C THR A 35 -11.39 -7.20 -18.00
N THR A 36 -11.00 -6.68 -19.15
CA THR A 36 -9.94 -5.67 -19.28
C THR A 36 -10.48 -4.25 -19.31
N GLU A 37 -11.80 -4.06 -19.16
CA GLU A 37 -12.45 -2.75 -19.17
C GLU A 37 -12.24 -2.02 -17.84
N ASN A 38 -12.13 -0.70 -17.90
CA ASN A 38 -12.09 0.21 -16.74
C ASN A 38 -11.04 -0.20 -15.71
N LEU A 39 -9.79 -0.38 -16.15
CA LEU A 39 -8.68 -0.64 -15.26
C LEU A 39 -8.49 0.54 -14.29
N PHE A 40 -8.67 0.28 -13.01
CA PHE A 40 -8.26 1.15 -11.92
C PHE A 40 -6.90 0.69 -11.42
N VAL A 41 -5.91 1.59 -11.42
CA VAL A 41 -4.56 1.32 -10.92
C VAL A 41 -4.42 1.90 -9.52
N ASP A 42 -4.28 1.03 -8.52
CA ASP A 42 -4.14 1.41 -7.12
C ASP A 42 -2.67 1.69 -6.74
N ASP A 43 -2.06 2.65 -7.44
CA ASP A 43 -0.68 3.06 -7.20
C ASP A 43 -0.54 4.59 -7.28
N LYS A 44 0.44 5.15 -6.56
CA LYS A 44 0.69 6.61 -6.49
C LYS A 44 -0.58 7.38 -6.13
N ALA A 45 -0.98 8.34 -6.97
CA ALA A 45 -2.21 9.12 -6.81
C ALA A 45 -3.49 8.27 -6.89
N GLY A 46 -3.41 7.05 -7.43
CA GLY A 46 -4.52 6.08 -7.39
C GLY A 46 -4.86 5.64 -5.97
N LYS A 47 -3.86 5.50 -5.07
CA LYS A 47 -4.11 5.00 -3.71
C LYS A 47 -5.11 5.85 -2.90
N PRO A 48 -4.99 7.18 -2.80
CA PRO A 48 -6.02 8.01 -2.17
C PRO A 48 -7.41 7.85 -2.79
N VAL A 49 -7.49 7.71 -4.12
CA VAL A 49 -8.76 7.50 -4.84
C VAL A 49 -9.36 6.16 -4.47
N GLY A 50 -8.56 5.09 -4.44
CA GLY A 50 -8.98 3.75 -4.04
C GLY A 50 -9.47 3.72 -2.59
N ILE A 51 -8.73 4.33 -1.68
CA ILE A 51 -9.13 4.49 -0.28
C ILE A 51 -10.51 5.17 -0.19
N HIS A 52 -10.70 6.29 -0.89
CA HIS A 52 -11.98 6.98 -0.87
C HIS A 52 -13.11 6.11 -1.47
N GLN A 53 -12.86 5.47 -2.60
CA GLN A 53 -13.87 4.70 -3.33
C GLN A 53 -14.31 3.43 -2.58
N PHE A 54 -13.37 2.69 -2.00
CA PHE A 54 -13.66 1.38 -1.39
C PHE A 54 -13.90 1.44 0.12
N ILE A 55 -13.29 2.41 0.82
CA ILE A 55 -13.42 2.55 2.28
C ILE A 55 -14.36 3.70 2.66
N GLY A 56 -14.42 4.75 1.83
CA GLY A 56 -15.27 5.93 2.07
C GLY A 56 -14.80 6.80 3.23
N ARG A 57 -13.60 6.55 3.77
CA ARG A 57 -13.06 7.22 4.97
C ARG A 57 -11.59 7.53 4.80
N ARG A 58 -11.19 8.72 5.24
CA ARG A 58 -9.79 9.12 5.35
C ARG A 58 -9.12 8.36 6.50
N PRO A 59 -8.04 7.60 6.27
CA PRO A 59 -7.33 6.87 7.32
C PRO A 59 -6.74 7.82 8.37
N ILE A 60 -6.43 7.28 9.54
CA ILE A 60 -5.65 7.97 10.58
C ILE A 60 -4.25 7.36 10.75
N ALA A 61 -3.96 6.25 10.08
CA ALA A 61 -2.63 5.66 10.07
C ALA A 61 -2.39 5.05 8.69
N CYS A 62 -1.16 5.18 8.19
CA CYS A 62 -0.73 4.53 6.96
C CYS A 62 0.74 4.14 7.05
N PHE A 63 1.08 3.07 6.35
CA PHE A 63 2.39 2.45 6.35
C PHE A 63 2.75 2.16 4.89
N GLY A 64 3.85 2.72 4.41
CA GLY A 64 4.35 2.55 3.03
C GLY A 64 5.83 2.24 3.01
N ASN A 65 6.40 2.03 1.83
CA ASN A 65 7.83 1.78 1.66
C ASN A 65 8.41 2.38 0.37
N SER A 66 7.61 3.14 -0.39
CA SER A 66 8.01 3.64 -1.71
C SER A 66 7.38 4.98 -2.06
N ASP A 67 7.86 5.60 -3.14
CA ASP A 67 7.25 6.78 -3.75
C ASP A 67 5.85 6.47 -4.34
N GLY A 68 5.51 5.19 -4.53
CA GLY A 68 4.14 4.76 -4.84
C GLY A 68 3.17 5.01 -3.69
N ASP A 69 3.66 5.12 -2.45
CA ASP A 69 2.88 5.40 -1.25
C ASP A 69 2.81 6.89 -0.91
N HIS A 70 3.55 7.73 -1.65
CA HIS A 70 3.73 9.14 -1.30
C HIS A 70 2.41 9.90 -1.18
N ALA A 71 1.53 9.73 -2.17
CA ALA A 71 0.21 10.37 -2.15
C ALA A 71 -0.69 9.79 -1.05
N MET A 72 -0.56 8.50 -0.70
CA MET A 72 -1.29 7.88 0.41
C MET A 72 -0.83 8.44 1.77
N LEU A 73 0.48 8.62 1.96
CA LEU A 73 1.06 9.25 3.14
C LEU A 73 0.56 10.70 3.28
N GLN A 74 0.64 11.49 2.21
CA GLN A 74 0.11 12.86 2.17
C GLN A 74 -1.39 12.91 2.46
N TYR A 75 -2.18 12.06 1.79
CA TYR A 75 -3.62 11.97 2.01
C TYR A 75 -3.93 11.53 3.43
N THR A 76 -3.13 10.70 4.08
CA THR A 76 -3.41 10.28 5.45
C THR A 76 -3.04 11.36 6.46
N THR A 77 -1.92 12.08 6.30
CA THR A 77 -1.38 12.89 7.41
C THR A 77 -1.55 14.39 7.28
N ILE A 78 -1.55 14.96 6.07
CA ILE A 78 -1.54 16.43 5.89
C ILE A 78 -2.91 17.02 6.23
N ASN A 79 -2.98 17.90 7.22
CA ASN A 79 -4.23 18.55 7.65
C ASN A 79 -5.36 17.52 7.88
N ASN A 80 -5.02 16.36 8.44
CA ASN A 80 -6.06 15.42 8.86
C ASN A 80 -6.81 16.03 10.05
N PRO A 81 -8.16 16.06 10.05
CA PRO A 81 -8.92 16.58 11.19
C PRO A 81 -8.75 15.75 12.47
N ARG A 82 -8.13 14.57 12.38
CA ARG A 82 -7.79 13.69 13.51
C ARG A 82 -6.27 13.57 13.63
N ARG A 83 -5.81 13.20 14.83
CA ARG A 83 -4.42 12.74 15.02
C ARG A 83 -4.15 11.60 14.04
N SER A 84 -3.04 11.69 13.33
CA SER A 84 -2.68 10.74 12.29
C SER A 84 -1.21 10.35 12.33
N LEU A 85 -0.91 9.17 11.78
CA LEU A 85 0.43 8.59 11.71
C LEU A 85 0.77 8.24 10.25
N GLY A 86 1.97 8.61 9.82
CA GLY A 86 2.56 8.12 8.58
C GLY A 86 3.88 7.42 8.91
N LEU A 87 4.08 6.24 8.36
CA LEU A 87 5.30 5.46 8.54
C LEU A 87 5.85 4.98 7.19
N ILE A 88 7.16 5.03 7.04
CA ILE A 88 7.91 4.50 5.91
C ILE A 88 8.82 3.38 6.41
N VAL A 89 8.72 2.20 5.82
CA VAL A 89 9.71 1.13 5.97
C VAL A 89 10.85 1.39 5.00
N HIS A 90 12.05 1.66 5.52
CA HIS A 90 13.24 1.84 4.72
C HIS A 90 14.05 0.53 4.70
N HIS A 91 14.16 -0.05 3.50
CA HIS A 91 14.86 -1.30 3.29
C HIS A 91 16.39 -1.06 3.28
N THR A 92 17.01 -1.22 4.46
CA THR A 92 18.44 -0.93 4.70
C THR A 92 19.27 -2.19 4.97
N ASP A 93 18.68 -3.37 4.96
CA ASP A 93 19.32 -4.61 5.42
C ASP A 93 19.57 -5.62 4.29
N ALA A 94 20.69 -5.48 3.59
CA ALA A 94 21.08 -6.42 2.54
C ALA A 94 21.47 -7.83 3.02
N ASN A 95 21.61 -8.05 4.34
CA ASN A 95 22.03 -9.34 4.88
C ASN A 95 20.83 -10.21 5.26
N ARG A 96 19.83 -9.61 5.90
CA ARG A 96 18.60 -10.30 6.34
C ARG A 96 17.47 -10.15 5.32
N GLU A 97 17.54 -9.14 4.46
CA GLU A 97 16.56 -8.85 3.40
C GLU A 97 17.28 -8.21 2.21
N TYR A 98 16.78 -7.10 1.68
CA TYR A 98 17.38 -6.30 0.63
C TYR A 98 17.70 -4.89 1.16
N ALA A 99 18.67 -4.26 0.52
CA ALA A 99 18.92 -2.83 0.68
C ALA A 99 18.69 -2.11 -0.64
N TYR A 100 17.72 -1.21 -0.69
CA TYR A 100 17.41 -0.40 -1.87
C TYR A 100 16.63 0.86 -1.53
N ASP A 101 16.84 1.91 -2.34
CA ASP A 101 16.15 3.19 -2.26
C ASP A 101 15.89 3.78 -3.66
N ALA A 102 16.85 4.44 -4.29
CA ALA A 102 16.69 5.29 -5.46
C ALA A 102 16.60 4.51 -6.78
N ASN A 103 17.31 3.38 -6.89
CA ASN A 103 17.43 2.59 -8.11
C ASN A 103 17.19 1.09 -7.87
N PRO A 104 16.00 0.67 -7.39
CA PRO A 104 15.69 -0.74 -7.26
C PRO A 104 15.59 -1.41 -8.63
N LYS A 105 15.87 -2.71 -8.69
CA LYS A 105 15.80 -3.50 -9.95
C LYS A 105 14.39 -3.66 -10.51
N SER A 106 13.35 -3.48 -9.70
CA SER A 106 11.95 -3.72 -10.10
C SER A 106 11.00 -2.64 -9.58
N SER A 107 10.66 -2.69 -8.29
CA SER A 107 9.73 -1.78 -7.63
C SER A 107 10.29 -1.32 -6.28
N GLY A 108 9.62 -0.38 -5.63
CA GLY A 108 10.03 0.10 -4.30
C GLY A 108 10.96 1.31 -4.32
N LYS A 109 10.98 2.10 -5.41
CA LYS A 109 11.79 3.33 -5.46
C LYS A 109 11.33 4.25 -4.34
N LEU A 110 12.25 4.72 -3.51
CA LEU A 110 11.98 5.55 -2.34
C LEU A 110 12.94 6.75 -2.33
N VAL A 111 12.49 7.89 -2.86
CA VAL A 111 13.28 9.12 -2.94
C VAL A 111 12.46 10.31 -2.47
N GLU A 112 11.31 10.56 -3.11
CA GLU A 112 10.49 11.73 -2.82
C GLU A 112 9.79 11.60 -1.46
N ALA A 113 9.24 10.41 -1.16
CA ALA A 113 8.57 10.19 0.12
C ALA A 113 9.58 10.24 1.28
N LEU A 114 10.79 9.71 1.10
CA LEU A 114 11.85 9.76 2.10
C LEU A 114 12.37 11.18 2.33
N LYS A 115 12.52 11.97 1.27
CA LYS A 115 12.90 13.38 1.34
C LYS A 115 11.85 14.22 2.09
N GLU A 116 10.56 13.95 1.88
CA GLU A 116 9.48 14.71 2.51
C GLU A 116 9.20 14.26 3.96
N ALA A 117 9.58 13.03 4.34
CA ALA A 117 9.33 12.45 5.65
C ALA A 117 9.64 13.37 6.86
N PRO A 118 10.83 13.98 7.00
CA PRO A 118 11.12 14.85 8.15
C PRO A 118 10.25 16.12 8.18
N GLN A 119 9.82 16.63 7.02
CA GLN A 119 8.97 17.82 6.93
C GLN A 119 7.52 17.53 7.35
N ARG A 120 7.10 16.27 7.20
CA ARG A 120 5.73 15.81 7.50
C ARG A 120 5.61 15.06 8.82
N GLY A 121 6.73 14.84 9.51
CA GLY A 121 6.78 14.04 10.72
C GLY A 121 6.45 12.56 10.47
N TRP A 122 6.71 12.05 9.27
CA TRP A 122 6.55 10.62 9.00
C TRP A 122 7.69 9.85 9.67
N THR A 123 7.35 8.80 10.41
CA THR A 123 8.33 7.90 11.01
C THR A 123 9.02 7.10 9.93
N VAL A 124 10.35 7.11 9.88
CA VAL A 124 11.12 6.26 8.99
C VAL A 124 11.73 5.14 9.84
N ILE A 125 11.42 3.90 9.48
CA ILE A 125 11.97 2.71 10.12
C ILE A 125 13.18 2.26 9.33
N ASP A 126 14.34 2.17 9.99
CA ASP A 126 15.54 1.55 9.43
C ASP A 126 15.48 0.04 9.71
N MET A 127 15.20 -0.77 8.70
CA MET A 127 14.99 -2.21 8.90
C MET A 127 16.18 -2.90 9.59
N LYS A 128 17.40 -2.48 9.25
CA LYS A 128 18.62 -3.04 9.80
C LYS A 128 18.77 -2.73 11.28
N ALA A 129 18.52 -1.48 11.68
CA ALA A 129 18.73 -1.03 13.04
C ALA A 129 17.53 -1.29 13.97
N ASP A 130 16.31 -1.20 13.45
CA ASP A 130 15.10 -1.13 14.29
C ASP A 130 14.40 -2.48 14.44
N TRP A 131 14.64 -3.45 13.55
CA TRP A 131 14.02 -4.77 13.63
C TRP A 131 14.98 -5.83 14.15
N ASN A 132 14.58 -6.49 15.24
CA ASN A 132 15.31 -7.63 15.79
C ASN A 132 15.27 -8.86 14.87
N GLN A 133 14.15 -9.05 14.16
CA GLN A 133 13.88 -10.18 13.27
C GLN A 133 13.04 -9.71 12.07
N VAL A 134 13.34 -10.20 10.87
CA VAL A 134 12.63 -9.82 9.63
C VAL A 134 11.53 -10.83 9.29
N PHE A 135 11.88 -12.12 9.24
CA PHE A 135 10.94 -13.20 8.92
C PHE A 135 10.66 -14.03 10.15
N ARG A 136 9.41 -14.48 10.31
CA ARG A 136 9.04 -15.48 11.32
C ARG A 136 9.73 -16.81 11.01
N ASP A 137 10.03 -17.54 12.08
CA ASP A 137 10.48 -18.94 12.01
C ASP A 137 9.41 -19.87 11.41
#